data_AF-R7QIK9-F1
#
_entry.id   AF-R7QIK9-F1
#
_cell.length_a   1.000
_cell.length_b   1.000
_cell.length_c   1.000
_cell.angle_alpha   90.00
_cell.angle_beta   90.00
_cell.angle_gamma   90.00
#
_symmetry.space_group_name_H-M   'P 1'
#
loop_
_entity.id
_entity.type
_entity.pdbx_description
1 polymer ?
#
loop_
_entity_poly.entity_id
_entity_poly.type
_entity_poly.pdbx_seq_one_letter_code
_entity_poly.pdbx_strand_id
1 'polypeptide(L)'
;MERVGLVEVQYEKDCGGLRVHDLTHDFAVEEAKKKEGVEEWYKKMAYVCRAGGGLLAMSEDRDGEGKSAREKYVLENIYRVLKQGGYVEELKRLFLSARWVKTVIRRGGVWQYEEAVKGLSRDLKGKRGSGKMGMGRGDEDAVDGMVLMMRAARLSVPFCGASNAGIYFQLYG
;
A
#
# COMPACT_ATOMS: atom_id res chain seq x y z
N MET A 1 -9.92 35.91 10.03
CA MET A 1 -9.09 35.12 9.10
C MET A 1 -10.00 34.61 8.00
N GLU A 2 -9.80 35.07 6.78
CA GLU A 2 -10.51 34.53 5.62
C GLU A 2 -10.06 33.08 5.37
N ARG A 3 -11.02 32.16 5.24
CA ARG A 3 -10.73 30.76 4.89
C ARG A 3 -10.44 30.73 3.39
N VAL A 4 -9.16 30.68 3.03
CA VAL A 4 -8.74 30.44 1.65
C VAL A 4 -9.17 29.02 1.31
N GLY A 5 -10.14 28.84 0.40
CA GLY A 5 -10.77 27.57 0.05
C GLY A 5 -9.84 26.60 -0.70
N LEU A 6 -8.67 26.30 -0.13
CA LEU A 6 -7.63 25.44 -0.73
C LEU A 6 -7.93 23.95 -0.57
N VAL A 7 -8.74 23.60 0.43
CA VAL A 7 -9.04 22.21 0.78
C VAL A 7 -10.51 22.09 1.17
N GLU A 8 -11.17 21.07 0.65
CA GLU A 8 -12.53 20.71 1.01
C GLU A 8 -12.49 19.68 2.14
N VAL A 9 -13.25 19.96 3.21
CA VAL A 9 -13.43 19.00 4.31
C VAL A 9 -14.61 18.10 3.95
N GLN A 10 -14.36 16.79 3.85
CA GLN A 10 -15.41 15.79 3.66
C GLN A 10 -15.68 15.08 4.97
N TYR A 11 -16.92 15.12 5.44
CA TYR A 11 -17.35 14.34 6.60
C TYR A 11 -18.12 13.12 6.12
N GLU A 12 -17.53 11.94 6.24
CA GLU A 12 -18.24 10.67 6.09
C GLU A 12 -18.17 9.92 7.42
N LYS A 13 -19.35 9.52 7.95
CA LYS A 13 -19.54 8.54 9.04
C LYS A 13 -18.39 8.55 10.08
N ASP A 14 -18.34 9.63 10.86
CA ASP A 14 -17.43 9.83 12.00
C ASP A 14 -15.93 9.98 11.68
N CYS A 15 -15.55 10.10 10.40
CA CYS A 15 -14.18 10.40 9.96
C CYS A 15 -14.15 11.61 9.01
N GLY A 16 -13.43 12.66 9.41
CA GLY A 16 -13.14 13.81 8.54
C GLY A 16 -12.01 13.49 7.56
N GLY A 17 -12.27 13.59 6.26
CA GLY A 17 -11.29 13.58 5.19
C GLY A 17 -11.00 14.99 4.67
N LEU A 18 -9.83 15.17 4.10
CA LEU A 18 -9.48 16.38 3.34
C LEU A 18 -9.35 16.01 1.87
N ARG A 19 -10.06 16.73 1.01
CA ARG A 19 -9.93 16.63 -0.44
C ARG A 19 -9.29 17.91 -0.97
N VAL A 20 -8.31 17.75 -1.83
CA VAL A 20 -7.68 18.87 -2.54
C VAL A 20 -8.17 18.81 -3.98
N HIS A 21 -8.54 19.96 -4.54
CA HIS A 21 -8.92 20.06 -5.95
C HIS A 21 -7.70 19.80 -6.85
N ASP A 22 -7.88 19.16 -8.00
CA ASP A 22 -6.78 18.75 -8.89
C ASP A 22 -5.85 19.91 -9.26
N LEU A 23 -6.41 21.07 -9.65
CA LEU A 23 -5.61 22.28 -9.92
C LEU A 23 -4.77 22.75 -8.73
N THR A 24 -5.29 22.64 -7.50
CA THR A 24 -4.55 23.00 -6.29
C THR A 24 -3.46 21.98 -5.99
N HIS A 25 -3.73 20.71 -6.24
CA HIS A 25 -2.73 19.64 -6.15
C HIS A 25 -1.60 19.85 -7.16
N ASP A 26 -1.93 20.12 -8.43
CA ASP A 26 -0.94 20.33 -9.49
C ASP A 26 -0.06 21.54 -9.21
N PHE A 27 -0.67 22.65 -8.78
CA PHE A 27 0.06 23.83 -8.32
C PHE A 27 1.01 23.49 -7.17
N ALA A 28 0.54 22.76 -6.15
CA ALA A 28 1.37 22.36 -5.01
C ALA A 28 2.52 21.43 -5.43
N VAL A 29 2.28 20.52 -6.37
CA VAL A 29 3.31 19.62 -6.93
C VAL A 29 4.36 20.41 -7.71
N GLU A 30 3.97 21.37 -8.54
CA GLU A 30 4.91 22.24 -9.26
C GLU A 30 5.76 23.09 -8.31
N GLU A 31 5.14 23.70 -7.31
CA GLU A 31 5.86 24.50 -6.31
C GLU A 31 6.80 23.63 -5.45
N ALA A 32 6.38 22.41 -5.09
CA ALA A 32 7.23 21.47 -4.39
C ALA A 32 8.45 21.06 -5.22
N LYS A 33 8.28 20.85 -6.54
CA LYS A 33 9.39 20.55 -7.46
C LYS A 33 10.42 21.68 -7.54
N LYS A 34 9.98 22.94 -7.43
CA LYS A 34 10.89 24.11 -7.46
C LYS A 34 11.70 24.29 -6.17
N LYS A 35 11.22 23.75 -5.04
CA LYS A 35 11.85 23.91 -3.72
C LYS A 35 12.66 22.68 -3.30
N GLU A 36 12.04 21.79 -2.54
CA GLU A 36 12.68 20.63 -1.88
C GLU A 36 12.55 19.35 -2.73
N GLY A 37 11.70 19.37 -3.76
CA GLY A 37 11.32 18.19 -4.53
C GLY A 37 10.21 17.38 -3.86
N VAL A 38 9.34 16.78 -4.67
CA VAL A 38 8.19 15.96 -4.20
C VAL A 38 8.67 14.69 -3.48
N GLU A 39 9.85 14.18 -3.85
CA GLU A 39 10.46 13.00 -3.23
C GLU A 39 10.70 13.21 -1.73
N GLU A 40 11.10 14.42 -1.32
CA GLU A 40 11.35 14.74 0.09
C GLU A 40 10.07 14.67 0.92
N TRP A 41 8.93 15.00 0.32
CA TRP A 41 7.62 14.89 0.97
C TRP A 41 7.19 13.42 1.11
N TYR A 42 7.45 12.61 0.09
CA TYR A 42 7.23 11.17 0.18
C TYR A 42 8.14 10.50 1.21
N LYS A 43 9.40 10.96 1.33
CA LYS A 43 10.31 10.50 2.38
C LYS A 43 9.78 10.82 3.78
N LYS A 44 9.36 12.07 4.00
CA LYS A 44 8.73 12.51 5.25
C LYS A 44 7.47 11.68 5.57
N MET A 45 6.60 11.46 4.59
CA MET A 45 5.39 10.63 4.78
C MET A 45 5.71 9.17 5.11
N ALA A 46 6.68 8.57 4.41
CA ALA A 46 7.10 7.20 4.66
C ALA A 46 7.77 7.07 6.05
N TYR A 47 8.54 8.09 6.47
CA TYR A 47 9.10 8.16 7.82
C TYR A 47 8.00 8.21 8.88
N VAL A 48 6.97 9.05 8.71
CA VAL A 48 5.81 9.11 9.63
C VAL A 48 5.07 7.77 9.69
N CYS A 49 4.88 7.12 8.54
CA CYS A 49 4.28 5.78 8.46
C CYS A 49 5.11 4.72 9.20
N ARG A 50 6.44 4.90 9.28
CA ARG A 50 7.35 4.04 10.05
C ARG A 50 7.31 4.35 11.55
N ALA A 51 7.37 5.63 11.92
CA ALA A 51 7.46 6.08 13.31
C ALA A 51 6.18 5.81 14.13
N GLY A 52 5.01 5.77 13.48
CA GLY A 52 3.73 5.46 14.12
C GLY A 52 3.49 3.98 14.45
N GLY A 53 4.52 3.22 14.86
CA GLY A 53 4.46 1.78 15.14
C GLY A 53 4.67 0.87 13.93
N GLY A 54 4.78 1.44 12.73
CA GLY A 54 4.98 0.70 11.49
C GLY A 54 3.68 0.13 10.91
N LEU A 55 3.67 -0.08 9.59
CA LEU A 55 2.53 -0.62 8.84
C LEU A 55 2.04 -1.98 9.32
N LEU A 56 2.93 -2.75 9.95
CA LEU A 56 2.61 -4.05 10.52
C LEU A 56 1.85 -3.91 11.85
N ALA A 57 2.16 -2.91 12.68
CA ALA A 57 1.39 -2.64 13.90
C ALA A 57 -0.02 -2.11 13.60
N MET A 58 -0.19 -1.37 12.49
CA MET A 58 -1.53 -0.99 12.00
C MET A 58 -2.40 -2.17 11.56
N SER A 59 -1.83 -3.38 11.45
CA SER A 59 -2.57 -4.62 11.19
C SER A 59 -2.83 -5.48 12.44
N GLU A 60 -2.25 -5.13 13.60
CA GLU A 60 -2.34 -5.93 14.83
C GLU A 60 -3.59 -5.62 15.67
N ASP A 61 -4.09 -4.39 15.64
CA ASP A 61 -5.17 -3.98 16.53
C ASP A 61 -6.47 -3.63 15.80
N ARG A 62 -7.30 -4.67 15.62
CA ARG A 62 -8.76 -4.69 15.89
C ARG A 62 -9.47 -5.70 14.99
N ASP A 63 -9.94 -6.79 15.59
CA ASP A 63 -11.08 -7.59 15.10
C ASP A 63 -12.42 -6.83 15.26
N GLY A 64 -12.38 -5.50 15.28
CA GLY A 64 -13.54 -4.64 15.30
C GLY A 64 -13.94 -4.30 13.86
N GLU A 65 -15.20 -4.52 13.53
CA GLU A 65 -15.88 -4.24 12.26
C GLU A 65 -15.94 -2.75 11.86
N GLY A 66 -15.08 -1.91 12.46
CA GLY A 66 -15.00 -0.48 12.22
C GLY A 66 -13.98 -0.18 11.13
N LYS A 67 -14.48 0.12 9.92
CA LYS A 67 -13.72 0.70 8.81
C LYS A 67 -13.16 2.07 9.26
N SER A 68 -12.00 2.13 9.92
CA SER A 68 -11.38 3.43 10.15
C SER A 68 -10.93 3.97 8.78
N ALA A 69 -11.46 5.12 8.37
CA ALA A 69 -11.16 5.71 7.06
C ALA A 69 -9.64 5.90 6.85
N ARG A 70 -8.91 6.12 7.95
CA ARG A 70 -7.46 6.16 8.01
C ARG A 70 -6.79 4.88 7.51
N GLU A 71 -7.22 3.71 7.97
CA GLU A 71 -6.60 2.45 7.54
C GLU A 71 -6.92 2.12 6.09
N LYS A 72 -8.12 2.45 5.60
CA LYS A 72 -8.45 2.31 4.18
C LYS A 72 -7.53 3.18 3.33
N TYR A 73 -7.36 4.45 3.71
CA TYR A 73 -6.45 5.37 3.03
C TYR A 73 -5.01 4.85 3.03
N VAL A 74 -4.52 4.35 4.16
CA VAL A 74 -3.18 3.77 4.26
C VAL A 74 -3.04 2.56 3.34
N LEU A 75 -3.98 1.61 3.36
CA LEU A 75 -3.94 0.41 2.52
C LEU A 75 -3.86 0.77 1.03
N GLU A 76 -4.65 1.75 0.59
CA GLU A 76 -4.72 2.17 -0.81
C GLU A 76 -3.48 2.96 -1.27
N ASN A 77 -2.83 3.72 -0.38
CA ASN A 77 -1.79 4.68 -0.75
C ASN A 77 -0.38 4.28 -0.32
N ILE A 78 -0.22 3.31 0.57
CA ILE A 78 1.09 3.02 1.16
C ILE A 78 2.13 2.57 0.15
N TYR A 79 1.72 1.77 -0.83
CA TYR A 79 2.62 1.27 -1.87
C TYR A 79 3.20 2.44 -2.67
N ARG A 80 2.36 3.42 -3.03
CA ARG A 80 2.80 4.63 -3.73
C ARG A 80 3.75 5.45 -2.88
N VAL A 81 3.43 5.64 -1.59
CA VAL A 81 4.24 6.45 -0.67
C VAL A 81 5.62 5.83 -0.44
N LEU A 82 5.69 4.53 -0.14
CA LEU A 82 6.96 3.85 0.08
C LEU A 82 7.80 3.76 -1.20
N LYS A 83 7.17 3.51 -2.35
CA LYS A 83 7.86 3.46 -3.64
C LYS A 83 8.49 4.82 -3.98
N GLN A 84 7.71 5.89 -3.93
CA GLN A 84 8.19 7.24 -4.24
C GLN A 84 9.16 7.79 -3.19
N GLY A 85 9.05 7.34 -1.94
CA GLY A 85 10.00 7.68 -0.88
C GLY A 85 11.33 6.92 -0.95
N GLY A 86 11.49 5.97 -1.89
CA GLY A 86 12.73 5.18 -2.04
C GLY A 86 12.89 4.04 -1.03
N TYR A 87 11.84 3.67 -0.29
CA TYR A 87 11.86 2.63 0.74
C TYR A 87 11.55 1.24 0.16
N VAL A 88 12.36 0.82 -0.80
CA VAL A 88 12.17 -0.43 -1.55
C VAL A 88 12.31 -1.66 -0.65
N GLU A 89 13.27 -1.66 0.29
CA GLU A 89 13.49 -2.79 1.19
C GLU A 89 12.36 -2.99 2.20
N GLU A 90 11.75 -1.90 2.68
CA GLU A 90 10.54 -1.95 3.49
C GLU A 90 9.36 -2.48 2.68
N LEU A 91 9.24 -2.07 1.42
CA LEU A 91 8.18 -2.54 0.53
C LEU A 91 8.30 -4.06 0.27
N LYS A 92 9.52 -4.56 0.04
CA LYS A 92 9.80 -6.01 -0.06
C LYS A 92 9.38 -6.75 1.21
N ARG A 93 9.79 -6.26 2.39
CA ARG A 93 9.41 -6.85 3.69
C ARG A 93 7.90 -6.86 3.90
N LEU A 94 7.21 -5.79 3.51
CA LEU A 94 5.76 -5.69 3.60
C LEU A 94 5.06 -6.71 2.69
N PHE A 95 5.55 -6.87 1.45
CA PHE A 95 4.96 -7.80 0.48
C PHE A 95 5.20 -9.26 0.83
N LEU A 96 6.28 -9.56 1.54
CA LEU A 96 6.59 -10.90 2.06
C LEU A 96 5.93 -11.18 3.42
N SER A 97 5.36 -10.17 4.08
CA SER A 97 4.69 -10.36 5.37
C SER A 97 3.34 -11.04 5.21
N ALA A 98 3.23 -12.28 5.69
CA ALA A 98 1.96 -13.01 5.73
C ALA A 98 0.87 -12.25 6.52
N ARG A 99 1.25 -11.53 7.58
CA ARG A 99 0.31 -10.70 8.37
C ARG A 99 -0.30 -9.58 7.53
N TRP A 100 0.55 -8.89 6.76
CA TRP A 100 0.10 -7.85 5.85
C TRP A 100 -0.78 -8.42 4.73
N VAL A 101 -0.35 -9.50 4.10
CA VAL A 101 -1.10 -10.16 3.02
C VAL A 101 -2.48 -10.64 3.49
N LYS A 102 -2.59 -11.20 4.71
CA LYS A 102 -3.88 -11.54 5.33
C LYS A 102 -4.78 -10.31 5.45
N THR A 103 -4.23 -9.17 5.84
CA THR A 103 -4.97 -7.90 5.97
C THR A 103 -5.46 -7.39 4.62
N VAL A 104 -4.62 -7.44 3.59
CA VAL A 104 -4.98 -7.10 2.21
C VAL A 104 -6.15 -7.96 1.73
N ILE A 105 -6.11 -9.28 1.97
CA ILE A 105 -7.17 -10.21 1.56
C ILE A 105 -8.48 -9.91 2.30
N ARG A 106 -8.44 -9.80 3.64
CA ARG A 106 -9.64 -9.48 4.45
C ARG A 106 -10.30 -8.17 4.02
N ARG A 107 -9.53 -7.21 3.50
CA ARG A 107 -10.01 -5.89 3.10
C ARG A 107 -10.30 -5.74 1.61
N GLY A 108 -10.18 -6.81 0.82
CA GLY A 108 -10.45 -6.78 -0.62
C GLY A 108 -9.42 -6.03 -1.47
N GLY A 109 -8.22 -5.77 -0.93
CA GLY A 109 -7.14 -5.02 -1.60
C GLY A 109 -6.24 -5.85 -2.51
N VAL A 110 -6.62 -7.07 -2.88
CA VAL A 110 -5.74 -8.03 -3.57
C VAL A 110 -5.34 -7.56 -4.96
N TRP A 111 -6.23 -6.86 -5.66
CA TRP A 111 -5.92 -6.27 -6.97
C TRP A 111 -4.81 -5.21 -6.87
N GLN A 112 -4.92 -4.29 -5.90
CA GLN A 112 -3.92 -3.26 -5.66
C GLN A 112 -2.57 -3.86 -5.24
N TYR A 113 -2.60 -4.91 -4.41
CA TYR A 113 -1.39 -5.64 -4.03
C TYR A 113 -0.74 -6.33 -5.23
N GLU A 114 -1.52 -6.97 -6.11
CA GLU A 114 -1.01 -7.59 -7.33
C GLU A 114 -0.33 -6.58 -8.25
N GLU A 115 -0.97 -5.43 -8.51
CA GLU A 115 -0.36 -4.37 -9.32
C GLU A 115 0.90 -3.78 -8.67
N ALA A 116 0.91 -3.64 -7.35
CA ALA A 116 2.08 -3.17 -6.61
C ALA A 116 3.26 -4.15 -6.70
N VAL A 117 3.01 -5.47 -6.55
CA VAL A 117 4.03 -6.52 -6.68
C VAL A 117 4.57 -6.55 -8.11
N LYS A 118 3.70 -6.57 -9.13
CA LYS A 118 4.14 -6.55 -10.55
C LYS A 118 4.97 -5.31 -10.87
N GLY A 119 4.53 -4.14 -10.40
CA GLY A 119 5.23 -2.88 -10.59
C GLY A 119 6.63 -2.93 -9.98
N LEU A 120 6.75 -3.37 -8.73
CA LEU A 120 8.04 -3.49 -8.06
C LEU A 120 8.95 -4.55 -8.72
N SER A 121 8.40 -5.72 -9.08
CA SER A 121 9.15 -6.76 -9.77
C SER A 121 9.67 -6.28 -11.13
N ARG A 122 8.90 -5.48 -11.87
CA ARG A 122 9.35 -4.85 -13.12
C ARG A 122 10.49 -3.87 -12.88
N ASP A 123 10.39 -3.03 -11.84
CA ASP A 123 11.43 -2.04 -11.54
C ASP A 123 12.75 -2.72 -11.12
N LEU A 124 12.66 -3.78 -10.31
CA LEU A 124 13.82 -4.58 -9.90
C LEU A 124 14.44 -5.31 -11.11
N LYS A 125 13.62 -5.93 -11.97
CA LYS A 125 14.09 -6.57 -13.20
C LYS A 125 14.62 -5.57 -14.23
N GLY A 126 14.08 -4.35 -14.30
CA GLY A 126 14.53 -3.30 -15.22
C GLY A 126 15.94 -2.80 -14.88
N LYS A 127 16.30 -2.73 -13.60
CA LYS A 127 17.66 -2.41 -13.14
C LYS A 127 18.70 -3.45 -13.60
N ARG A 128 18.29 -4.69 -13.88
CA ARG A 128 19.15 -5.75 -14.47
C ARG A 128 19.60 -5.42 -15.89
N GLY A 129 18.71 -4.82 -16.69
CA GLY A 129 18.97 -4.53 -18.12
C GLY A 129 19.88 -3.32 -18.35
N SER A 130 20.05 -2.44 -17.35
CA SER A 130 20.81 -1.20 -17.48
C SER A 130 22.29 -1.33 -17.11
N GLY A 131 22.84 -2.54 -16.96
CA GLY A 131 24.25 -2.76 -16.64
C GLY A 131 24.71 -2.24 -15.27
N LYS A 132 23.79 -1.80 -14.40
CA LYS A 132 24.09 -1.49 -13.00
C LYS A 132 24.27 -2.82 -12.27
N MET A 133 25.52 -3.25 -12.17
CA MET A 133 25.99 -4.37 -11.36
C MET A 133 25.34 -4.31 -9.98
N GLY A 134 24.46 -5.26 -9.64
CA GLY A 134 23.90 -5.34 -8.29
C GLY A 134 22.42 -5.68 -8.19
N MET A 135 21.94 -6.70 -8.92
CA MET A 135 20.86 -7.50 -8.35
C MET A 135 21.56 -8.64 -7.61
N GLY A 136 21.68 -8.50 -6.29
CA GLY A 136 22.19 -9.59 -5.46
C GLY A 136 21.20 -10.75 -5.48
N ARG A 137 21.68 -11.98 -5.23
CA ARG A 137 20.83 -13.19 -5.15
C ARG A 137 19.60 -13.00 -4.24
N GLY A 138 19.74 -12.22 -3.17
CA GLY A 138 18.63 -11.89 -2.27
C GLY A 138 17.49 -11.06 -2.90
N ASP A 139 17.76 -10.28 -3.94
CA ASP A 139 16.72 -9.52 -4.65
C ASP A 139 15.91 -10.40 -5.60
N GLU A 140 16.55 -11.43 -6.18
CA GLU A 140 15.86 -12.45 -6.98
C GLU A 140 14.96 -13.31 -6.09
N ASP A 141 15.50 -13.82 -4.99
CA ASP A 141 14.74 -14.61 -4.00
C ASP A 141 13.55 -13.80 -3.44
N ALA A 142 13.73 -12.51 -3.20
CA ALA A 142 12.65 -11.62 -2.75
C ALA A 142 11.57 -11.44 -3.83
N VAL A 143 11.95 -11.26 -5.10
CA VAL A 143 10.98 -11.13 -6.20
C VAL A 143 10.15 -12.39 -6.34
N ASP A 144 10.78 -13.57 -6.33
CA ASP A 144 10.08 -14.84 -6.43
C ASP A 144 9.17 -15.07 -5.23
N GLY A 145 9.64 -14.78 -4.02
CA GLY A 145 8.82 -14.81 -2.80
C GLY A 145 7.60 -13.89 -2.88
N MET A 146 7.76 -12.65 -3.35
CA MET A 146 6.65 -11.70 -3.50
C MET A 146 5.63 -12.19 -4.53
N VAL A 147 6.09 -12.74 -5.67
CA VAL A 147 5.20 -13.31 -6.70
C VAL A 147 4.44 -14.51 -6.16
N LEU A 148 5.08 -15.37 -5.36
CA LEU A 148 4.41 -16.49 -4.70
C LEU A 148 3.34 -16.01 -3.72
N MET A 149 3.65 -15.03 -2.86
CA MET A 149 2.70 -14.45 -1.91
C MET A 149 1.50 -13.80 -2.61
N MET A 150 1.75 -13.07 -3.70
CA MET A 150 0.71 -12.50 -4.56
C MET A 150 -0.21 -13.57 -5.16
N ARG A 151 0.35 -14.65 -5.72
CA ARG A 151 -0.43 -15.77 -6.27
C ARG A 151 -1.25 -16.47 -5.19
N ALA A 152 -0.65 -16.72 -4.03
CA ALA A 152 -1.33 -17.30 -2.88
C ALA A 152 -2.51 -16.42 -2.45
N ALA A 153 -2.30 -15.10 -2.32
CA ALA A 153 -3.36 -14.17 -1.95
C ALA A 153 -4.52 -14.19 -2.94
N ARG A 154 -4.24 -14.19 -4.25
CA ARG A 154 -5.25 -14.29 -5.30
C ARG A 154 -6.05 -15.60 -5.25
N LEU A 155 -5.38 -16.72 -5.00
CA LEU A 155 -6.03 -18.02 -4.83
C LEU A 155 -6.85 -18.10 -3.54
N SER A 156 -6.51 -17.33 -2.51
CA SER A 156 -7.24 -17.27 -1.24
C SER A 156 -8.51 -16.40 -1.30
N VAL A 157 -8.62 -15.45 -2.24
CA VAL A 157 -9.76 -14.51 -2.33
C VAL A 157 -11.13 -15.22 -2.29
N PRO A 158 -11.38 -16.28 -3.07
CA PRO A 158 -12.67 -16.98 -3.04
C PRO A 158 -12.99 -17.58 -1.67
N PHE A 159 -12.01 -17.90 -0.84
CA PHE A 159 -12.22 -18.53 0.46
C PHE A 159 -12.40 -17.53 1.62
N CYS A 160 -12.24 -16.22 1.36
CA CYS A 160 -12.29 -15.17 2.39
C CYS A 160 -13.59 -14.35 2.38
N GLY A 161 -14.56 -14.69 1.52
CA GLY A 161 -15.89 -14.09 1.52
C GLY A 161 -16.80 -14.68 2.61
N ALA A 162 -17.56 -13.83 3.30
CA ALA A 162 -18.52 -14.22 4.34
C ALA A 162 -19.60 -15.21 3.86
N SER A 163 -19.83 -15.34 2.55
CA SER A 163 -20.74 -16.32 1.95
C SER A 163 -20.16 -17.73 1.81
N ASN A 164 -18.83 -17.89 1.89
CA ASN A 164 -18.18 -19.17 1.57
C ASN A 164 -17.86 -20.04 2.78
N ALA A 165 -18.16 -19.57 4.00
CA ALA A 165 -18.27 -20.44 5.17
C ALA A 165 -19.39 -21.49 5.01
N GLY A 166 -20.34 -21.28 4.09
CA GLY A 166 -21.42 -22.24 3.79
C GLY A 166 -21.12 -23.25 2.67
N ILE A 167 -20.07 -23.07 1.86
CA ILE A 167 -19.83 -23.93 0.68
C ILE A 167 -18.90 -25.11 1.00
N TYR A 168 -18.11 -25.03 2.08
CA TYR A 168 -17.18 -26.12 2.44
C TYR A 168 -17.89 -27.38 2.97
N PHE A 169 -19.15 -27.27 3.42
CA PHE A 169 -19.93 -28.40 3.95
C PHE A 169 -20.76 -29.16 2.90
N GLN A 170 -20.79 -28.74 1.63
CA GLN A 170 -21.61 -29.40 0.58
C GLN A 170 -20.81 -30.24 -0.43
N LEU A 171 -19.48 -30.28 -0.35
CA LEU A 171 -18.65 -31.11 -1.23
C LEU A 171 -18.04 -32.35 -0.55
N TYR A 172 -18.27 -32.52 0.76
CA TYR A 172 -17.82 -33.68 1.54
C TYR A 172 -18.90 -34.21 2.51
N GLY A 173 -20.18 -33.91 2.24
CA GLY A 173 -21.34 -34.45 2.96
C GLY A 173 -22.12 -35.44 2.11
#